data_AF-A0A101VAD8-F1
#
_entry.id   AF-A0A101VAD8-F1
#
_cell.length_a   1.000
_cell.length_b   1.000
_cell.length_c   1.000
_cell.angle_alpha   90.00
_cell.angle_beta   90.00
_cell.angle_gamma   90.00
#
_symmetry.space_group_name_H-M   'P 1'
#
loop_
_entity.id
_entity.type
_entity.pdbx_description
1 polymer ?
#
loop_
_entity_poly.entity_id
_entity_poly.type
_entity_poly.pdbx_seq_one_letter_code
_entity_poly.pdbx_strand_id
1 'polypeptide(L)'
;MEWWAWLVVGFVALLLVRKPVRQFKMGQHLSRMATVFEEIEWMLHLKPSETVAGVDSLPVDRRVRAIAVLNAGTDYLGAFPRHVVTRELVKNALLAQRMGRTSRVVAIHLLIESLVTKGVALDPDEFVKSYA
;
A
#
# COMPACT_ATOMS: atom_id res chain seq x y z
N MET A 1 -5.65 32.73 -34.65
CA MET A 1 -5.89 31.70 -33.62
C MET A 1 -4.55 31.29 -33.07
N GLU A 2 -4.31 31.55 -31.79
CA GLU A 2 -2.96 31.57 -31.25
C GLU A 2 -2.53 30.21 -30.67
N TRP A 3 -1.52 29.62 -31.30
CA TRP A 3 -0.95 28.31 -30.97
C TRP A 3 -0.42 28.19 -29.53
N TRP A 4 -0.09 29.32 -28.89
CA TRP A 4 0.35 29.35 -27.48
C TRP A 4 -0.78 28.99 -26.50
N ALA A 5 -2.04 29.28 -26.83
CA ALA A 5 -3.18 28.93 -25.97
C ALA A 5 -3.33 27.41 -25.84
N TRP A 6 -3.08 26.66 -26.91
CA TRP A 6 -3.09 25.20 -26.89
C TRP A 6 -1.95 24.59 -26.07
N LEU A 7 -0.77 25.23 -26.06
CA LEU A 7 0.35 24.80 -25.20
C LEU A 7 0.03 25.01 -23.72
N VAL A 8 -0.59 26.14 -23.36
CA VAL A 8 -1.02 26.42 -21.97
C VAL A 8 -2.10 25.44 -21.53
N VAL A 9 -3.11 25.19 -22.37
CA VAL A 9 -4.17 24.20 -22.08
C VAL A 9 -3.58 22.80 -21.92
N GLY A 10 -2.67 22.38 -22.81
CA GLY A 10 -1.99 21.10 -22.72
C GLY A 10 -1.16 20.96 -21.44
N PHE A 11 -0.43 22.01 -21.04
CA PHE A 11 0.36 22.02 -19.82
C PHE A 11 -0.50 21.97 -18.55
N VAL A 12 -1.60 22.74 -18.49
CA VAL A 12 -2.54 22.71 -17.37
C VAL A 12 -3.23 21.35 -17.26
N ALA A 13 -3.70 20.79 -18.38
CA ALA A 13 -4.28 19.44 -18.40
C ALA A 13 -3.29 18.38 -17.90
N LEU A 14 -2.01 18.46 -18.32
CA LEU A 14 -0.95 17.57 -17.85
C LEU A 14 -0.74 17.66 -16.33
N LEU A 15 -0.75 18.87 -15.76
CA LEU A 15 -0.61 19.07 -14.32
C LEU A 15 -1.82 18.53 -13.54
N LEU A 16 -3.03 18.70 -14.07
CA LEU A 16 -4.26 18.21 -13.43
C LEU A 16 -4.34 16.68 -13.42
N VAL A 17 -3.92 16.01 -14.51
CA VAL A 17 -3.95 14.54 -14.62
C VAL A 17 -2.89 13.86 -13.75
N ARG A 18 -1.80 14.54 -13.38
CA ARG A 18 -0.72 13.95 -12.57
C ARG A 18 -1.17 13.52 -11.17
N LYS A 19 -2.04 14.28 -10.51
CA LYS A 19 -2.53 13.98 -9.14
C LYS A 19 -3.34 12.68 -9.06
N PRO A 20 -4.41 12.47 -9.86
CA PRO A 20 -5.19 11.24 -9.81
C PRO A 20 -4.38 10.00 -10.20
N VAL A 21 -3.46 10.12 -11.17
CA VAL A 21 -2.57 9.00 -11.55
C VAL A 21 -1.68 8.57 -10.39
N ARG A 22 -1.12 9.52 -9.62
CA ARG A 22 -0.29 9.20 -8.45
C ARG A 22 -1.10 8.51 -7.34
N GLN A 23 -2.32 8.95 -7.08
CA GLN A 23 -3.21 8.32 -6.10
C GLN A 23 -3.62 6.91 -6.52
N PHE A 24 -3.98 6.72 -7.80
CA PHE A 24 -4.32 5.41 -8.33
C PHE A 24 -3.16 4.42 -8.21
N LYS A 25 -1.94 4.84 -8.60
CA LYS A 25 -0.73 4.01 -8.47
C LYS A 25 -0.42 3.65 -7.01
N MET A 26 -0.59 4.59 -6.08
CA MET A 26 -0.43 4.31 -4.65
C MET A 26 -1.41 3.23 -4.19
N GLY A 27 -2.69 3.35 -4.54
CA GLY A 27 -3.70 2.33 -4.27
C GLY A 27 -3.33 0.96 -4.85
N GLN A 28 -2.77 0.94 -6.07
CA GLN A 28 -2.30 -0.29 -6.70
C GLN A 28 -1.15 -0.95 -5.94
N HIS A 29 -0.14 -0.18 -5.51
CA HIS A 29 0.96 -0.70 -4.69
C HIS A 29 0.46 -1.24 -3.35
N LEU A 30 -0.35 -0.47 -2.62
CA LEU A 30 -0.96 -0.91 -1.36
C LEU A 30 -1.78 -2.19 -1.54
N SER A 31 -2.56 -2.28 -2.62
CA SER A 31 -3.38 -3.44 -2.90
C SER A 31 -2.55 -4.69 -3.18
N ARG A 32 -1.48 -4.57 -3.97
CA ARG A 32 -0.55 -5.68 -4.25
C ARG A 32 0.20 -6.14 -3.01
N MET A 33 0.67 -5.21 -2.19
CA MET A 33 1.33 -5.53 -0.92
C MET A 33 0.37 -6.23 0.04
N ALA A 34 -0.88 -5.76 0.15
CA ALA A 34 -1.89 -6.42 0.98
C ALA A 34 -2.19 -7.86 0.49
N THR A 35 -2.15 -8.12 -0.82
CA THR A 35 -2.29 -9.49 -1.34
C THR A 35 -1.12 -10.39 -0.92
N VAL A 36 0.11 -9.86 -0.82
CA VAL A 36 1.24 -10.62 -0.27
C VAL A 36 1.00 -10.99 1.19
N PHE A 37 0.49 -10.06 2.00
CA PHE A 37 0.16 -10.33 3.40
C PHE A 37 -1.02 -11.29 3.57
N GLU A 38 -2.04 -11.24 2.71
CA GLU A 38 -3.11 -12.25 2.68
C GLU A 38 -2.54 -13.64 2.41
N GLU A 39 -1.59 -13.75 1.48
CA GLU A 39 -0.97 -15.03 1.16
C GLU A 39 -0.11 -15.58 2.30
N ILE A 40 0.66 -14.72 2.98
CA ILE A 40 1.43 -15.08 4.17
C ILE A 40 0.51 -15.56 5.28
N GLU A 41 -0.56 -14.81 5.57
CA GLU A 41 -1.53 -15.16 6.61
C GLU A 41 -2.19 -16.51 6.32
N TRP A 42 -2.58 -16.73 5.06
CA TRP A 42 -3.18 -17.98 4.62
C TRP A 42 -2.23 -19.17 4.82
N MET A 43 -0.95 -19.01 4.48
CA MET A 43 0.07 -20.04 4.67
C MET A 43 0.33 -20.36 6.14
N LEU A 44 0.37 -19.33 7.00
CA LEU A 44 0.53 -19.50 8.45
C LEU A 44 -0.65 -20.27 9.07
N HIS A 45 -1.88 -20.04 8.60
CA HIS A 45 -3.05 -20.80 9.05
C HIS A 45 -3.02 -22.26 8.61
N LEU A 46 -2.54 -22.53 7.39
CA LEU A 46 -2.46 -23.89 6.84
C LEU A 46 -1.41 -24.75 7.53
N LYS A 47 -0.27 -24.15 7.91
CA LYS A 47 0.86 -24.88 8.51
C LYS A 47 1.52 -24.12 9.68
N PRO A 48 0.84 -23.99 10.82
CA PRO A 48 1.33 -23.15 11.92
C PRO A 48 2.68 -23.60 12.50
N SER A 49 2.95 -24.91 12.53
CA SER A 49 4.13 -25.49 13.19
C SER A 49 5.39 -25.58 12.31
N GLU A 50 5.24 -25.47 10.99
CA GLU A 50 6.35 -25.68 10.03
C GLU A 50 6.84 -24.36 9.40
N THR A 51 6.18 -23.24 9.70
CA THR A 51 6.27 -22.03 8.88
C THR A 51 6.96 -20.91 9.65
N VAL A 52 8.05 -20.38 9.08
CA VAL A 52 8.73 -19.18 9.59
C VAL A 52 7.85 -17.94 9.32
N ALA A 53 7.79 -16.99 10.25
CA ALA A 53 6.96 -15.79 10.13
C ALA A 53 7.38 -14.90 8.93
N GLY A 54 6.42 -14.13 8.40
CA GLY A 54 6.67 -13.17 7.33
C GLY A 54 6.79 -13.81 5.94
N VAL A 55 7.53 -13.19 5.02
CA VAL A 55 7.71 -13.70 3.64
C VAL A 55 8.41 -15.07 3.58
N ASP A 56 9.11 -15.46 4.64
CA ASP A 56 9.75 -16.77 4.74
C ASP A 56 8.75 -17.92 4.91
N SER A 57 7.48 -17.60 5.18
CA SER A 57 6.37 -18.55 5.15
C SER A 57 6.06 -19.08 3.74
N LEU A 58 6.45 -18.32 2.71
CA LEU A 58 6.08 -18.61 1.34
C LEU A 58 7.07 -19.60 0.70
N PRO A 59 6.59 -20.44 -0.25
CA PRO A 59 7.45 -21.23 -1.13
C PRO A 59 8.44 -20.33 -1.89
N VAL A 60 9.62 -20.88 -2.24
CA VAL A 60 10.75 -20.11 -2.79
C VAL A 60 10.36 -19.26 -4.00
N ASP A 61 9.59 -19.81 -4.95
CA ASP A 61 9.17 -19.10 -6.16
C ASP A 61 8.26 -17.89 -5.84
N ARG A 62 7.39 -18.04 -4.84
CA ARG A 62 6.46 -17.00 -4.39
C ARG A 62 7.17 -15.96 -3.54
N ARG A 63 8.11 -16.39 -2.71
CA ARG A 63 8.93 -15.52 -1.85
C ARG A 63 9.68 -14.47 -2.65
N VAL A 64 10.33 -14.86 -3.76
CA VAL A 64 11.05 -13.90 -4.62
C VAL A 64 10.10 -12.84 -5.17
N ARG A 65 8.90 -13.24 -5.63
CA ARG A 65 7.89 -12.30 -6.12
C ARG A 65 7.37 -11.39 -5.01
N ALA A 66 7.08 -11.96 -3.83
CA ALA A 66 6.61 -11.22 -2.67
C ALA A 66 7.61 -10.16 -2.23
N ILE A 67 8.89 -10.51 -2.13
CA ILE A 67 9.97 -9.57 -1.79
C ILE A 67 10.05 -8.45 -2.83
N ALA A 68 10.00 -8.77 -4.13
CA ALA A 68 10.03 -7.76 -5.18
C ALA A 68 8.84 -6.79 -5.10
N VAL A 69 7.63 -7.31 -4.85
CA VAL A 69 6.41 -6.50 -4.67
C VAL A 69 6.52 -5.60 -3.44
N LEU A 70 6.99 -6.15 -2.32
CA LEU A 70 7.12 -5.40 -1.07
C LEU A 70 8.17 -4.31 -1.19
N ASN A 71 9.33 -4.59 -1.76
CA ASN A 71 10.40 -3.59 -1.95
C ASN A 71 9.95 -2.48 -2.89
N ALA A 72 9.43 -2.82 -4.08
CA ALA A 72 8.94 -1.81 -5.02
C ALA A 72 7.80 -0.96 -4.44
N GLY A 73 6.94 -1.57 -3.62
CA GLY A 73 5.89 -0.86 -2.89
C GLY A 73 6.46 0.08 -1.82
N THR A 74 7.37 -0.39 -0.98
CA THR A 74 8.04 0.42 0.04
C THR A 74 8.76 1.61 -0.58
N ASP A 75 9.54 1.40 -1.65
CA ASP A 75 10.27 2.46 -2.35
C ASP A 75 9.32 3.51 -2.94
N TYR A 76 8.25 3.07 -3.60
CA TYR A 76 7.28 3.99 -4.19
C TYR A 76 6.53 4.79 -3.10
N LEU A 77 6.12 4.13 -2.02
CA LEU A 77 5.38 4.76 -0.92
C LEU A 77 6.25 5.70 -0.10
N GLY A 78 7.56 5.44 0.02
CA GLY A 78 8.52 6.31 0.70
C GLY A 78 8.64 7.71 0.10
N ALA A 79 8.21 7.91 -1.16
CA ALA A 79 8.15 9.22 -1.81
C ALA A 79 6.93 10.08 -1.40
N PHE A 80 6.05 9.56 -0.54
CA PHE A 80 4.86 10.26 -0.06
C PHE A 80 4.97 10.61 1.42
N PRO A 81 4.29 11.67 1.90
CA PRO A 81 4.22 11.94 3.33
C PRO A 81 3.62 10.74 4.08
N ARG A 82 4.23 10.34 5.19
CA ARG A 82 3.82 9.15 5.98
C ARG A 82 2.32 9.16 6.34
N HIS A 83 1.77 10.33 6.72
CA HIS A 83 0.34 10.48 7.01
C HIS A 83 -0.57 10.26 5.77
N VAL A 84 -0.10 10.55 4.55
CA VAL A 84 -0.86 10.24 3.33
C VAL A 84 -0.93 8.72 3.15
N VAL A 85 0.20 8.02 3.33
CA VAL A 85 0.26 6.57 3.22
C VAL A 85 -0.64 5.89 4.27
N THR A 86 -0.54 6.29 5.53
CA THR A 86 -1.38 5.75 6.62
C THR A 86 -2.87 5.99 6.36
N ARG A 87 -3.26 7.19 5.92
CA ARG A 87 -4.65 7.50 5.60
C ARG A 87 -5.23 6.55 4.55
N GLU A 88 -4.45 6.24 3.52
CA GLU A 88 -4.91 5.41 2.40
C GLU A 88 -4.93 3.92 2.76
N LEU A 89 -4.01 3.48 3.62
CA LEU A 89 -4.09 2.16 4.26
C LEU A 89 -5.37 2.01 5.09
N VAL A 90 -5.68 3.00 5.95
CA VAL A 90 -6.90 3.00 6.78
C VAL A 90 -8.16 3.00 5.91
N LYS A 91 -8.21 3.81 4.84
CA LYS A 91 -9.32 3.78 3.88
C LYS A 91 -9.51 2.41 3.24
N ASN A 92 -8.43 1.76 2.84
CA ASN A 92 -8.48 0.42 2.26
C ASN A 92 -8.98 -0.62 3.28
N ALA A 93 -8.57 -0.53 4.54
CA ALA A 93 -9.06 -1.40 5.61
C ALA A 93 -10.57 -1.21 5.83
N LEU A 94 -11.03 0.04 5.93
CA LEU A 94 -12.45 0.36 6.07
C LEU A 94 -13.27 -0.12 4.88
N LEU A 95 -12.76 0.02 3.66
CA LEU A 95 -13.41 -0.48 2.45
C LEU A 95 -13.52 -2.02 2.49
N ALA A 96 -12.43 -2.71 2.80
CA ALA A 96 -12.41 -4.17 2.92
C ALA A 96 -13.40 -4.66 3.99
N GLN A 97 -13.45 -3.99 5.14
CA GLN A 97 -14.39 -4.29 6.22
C GLN A 97 -15.84 -4.13 5.76
N ARG A 98 -16.18 -3.02 5.08
CA ARG A 98 -17.53 -2.79 4.53
C ARG A 98 -17.93 -3.82 3.47
N MET A 99 -16.95 -4.37 2.76
CA MET A 99 -17.16 -5.45 1.78
C MET A 99 -17.20 -6.85 2.41
N GLY A 100 -17.09 -6.97 3.74
CA GLY A 100 -17.08 -8.27 4.43
C GLY A 100 -15.82 -9.10 4.20
N ARG A 101 -14.71 -8.49 3.75
CA ARG A 101 -13.44 -9.18 3.46
C ARG A 101 -12.54 -9.18 4.69
N THR A 102 -12.86 -10.02 5.68
CA THR A 102 -12.15 -10.05 6.97
C THR A 102 -10.66 -10.39 6.86
N SER A 103 -10.29 -11.39 6.04
CA SER A 103 -8.88 -11.74 5.78
C SER A 103 -8.09 -10.55 5.21
N ARG A 104 -8.71 -9.79 4.32
CA ARG A 104 -8.13 -8.57 3.73
C ARG A 104 -7.88 -7.49 4.78
N VAL A 105 -8.78 -7.34 5.75
CA VAL A 105 -8.61 -6.38 6.85
C VAL A 105 -7.40 -6.77 7.70
N VAL A 106 -7.26 -8.05 8.06
CA VAL A 106 -6.11 -8.57 8.82
C VAL A 106 -4.81 -8.35 8.03
N ALA A 107 -4.79 -8.68 6.75
CA ALA A 107 -3.62 -8.47 5.91
C ALA A 107 -3.23 -6.99 5.78
N ILE A 108 -4.20 -6.08 5.69
CA ILE A 108 -3.94 -4.64 5.67
C ILE A 108 -3.39 -4.18 7.02
N HIS A 109 -3.88 -4.73 8.14
CA HIS A 109 -3.35 -4.44 9.47
C HIS A 109 -1.87 -4.85 9.60
N LEU A 110 -1.52 -6.08 9.22
CA LEU A 110 -0.13 -6.55 9.20
C LEU A 110 0.75 -5.71 8.25
N LEU A 111 0.21 -5.28 7.11
CA LEU A 111 0.89 -4.36 6.21
C LEU A 111 1.14 -3.00 6.86
N ILE A 112 0.19 -2.44 7.61
CA ILE A 112 0.37 -1.19 8.37
C ILE A 112 1.54 -1.35 9.33
N GLU A 113 1.55 -2.39 10.17
CA GLU A 113 2.62 -2.64 11.14
C GLU A 113 4.00 -2.74 10.47
N SER A 114 4.06 -3.47 9.34
CA SER A 114 5.30 -3.60 8.55
C SER A 114 5.77 -2.25 8.00
N LEU A 115 4.87 -1.42 7.48
CA LEU A 115 5.23 -0.10 6.93
C LEU A 115 5.56 0.92 8.02
N VAL A 116 4.98 0.79 9.22
CA VAL A 116 5.35 1.59 10.40
C VAL A 116 6.77 1.24 10.83
N THR A 117 7.09 -0.05 10.94
CA THR A 117 8.44 -0.54 11.28
C THR A 117 9.50 -0.06 10.28
N LYS A 118 9.12 0.04 9.00
CA LYS A 118 9.99 0.56 7.93
C LYS A 118 10.03 2.10 7.84
N GLY A 119 9.33 2.83 8.71
CA GLY A 119 9.29 4.30 8.71
C GLY A 119 8.51 4.92 7.55
N VAL A 120 7.72 4.14 6.80
CA VAL A 120 6.95 4.60 5.63
C VAL A 120 5.52 5.02 6.00
N ALA A 121 4.95 4.40 7.03
CA ALA A 121 3.65 4.78 7.62
C ALA A 121 3.85 5.34 9.03
N LEU A 122 2.88 6.11 9.50
CA LEU A 122 2.75 6.51 10.91
C LEU A 122 2.02 5.43 11.71
N ASP A 123 2.47 5.24 12.94
CA ASP A 123 1.72 4.53 13.98
C ASP A 123 0.34 5.21 14.21
N PRO A 124 -0.73 4.50 14.60
CA PRO A 124 -2.04 5.10 14.83
C PRO A 124 -2.03 6.32 15.75
N ASP A 125 -1.23 6.31 16.83
CA ASP A 125 -1.19 7.41 17.79
C ASP A 125 -0.49 8.65 17.21
N GLU A 126 0.57 8.44 16.42
CA GLU A 126 1.26 9.50 15.68
C GLU A 126 0.38 10.06 14.56
N PHE A 127 -0.39 9.18 13.91
CA PHE A 127 -1.26 9.55 12.80
C PHE A 127 -2.38 10.50 13.23
N VAL A 128 -3.04 10.24 14.36
CA VAL A 128 -4.09 11.13 14.89
C VAL A 128 -3.51 12.53 15.19
N LYS A 129 -2.31 12.58 15.79
CA LYS A 129 -1.61 13.84 16.08
C LYS A 129 -1.18 14.60 14.84
N SER A 130 -0.95 13.92 13.71
CA SER A 130 -0.50 14.56 12.46
C SER A 130 -1.53 15.47 11.79
N TYR A 131 -2.78 15.49 12.27
CA TYR A 131 -3.85 16.39 11.81
C TYR A 131 -4.22 17.48 12.81
N ALA A 132 -3.65 17.44 14.02
CA ALA A 132 -3.82 18.47 15.05
C ALA A 132 -2.90 19.66 14.76
#